data_AF-A0A812WA17-F1
#
_entry.id   AF-A0A812WA17-F1
#
_cell.length_a   1.000
_cell.length_b   1.000
_cell.length_c   1.000
_cell.angle_alpha   90.00
_cell.angle_beta   90.00
_cell.angle_gamma   90.00
#
_symmetry.space_group_name_H-M   'P 1'
#
loop_
_entity.id
_entity.type
_entity.pdbx_description
1 polymer ?
#
loop_
_entity_poly.entity_id
_entity_poly.type
_entity_poly.pdbx_seq_one_letter_code
_entity_poly.pdbx_strand_id
1 'polypeptide(L)'
;MKRRLDSEGHDAVRDGPQSVYEMLTWPTQVCMDATRDVEAKARLAQNMSSGLLLGSDYAGARMADDALHRVSAEVASILKLSQSQGQCVVKTAYTCDCEAGPMMVCLDGNHPAGHHFQFLEDRLSEPLLQEVDDLLAQAQSSSGTDMAAAYQSVARLLMRREVCAFGTLRSKCIRHFGSVCNATLMPENYEMSSEALSINIAGVTCVGFSQFGGRARLAHGSMKSFHIWAASVRNMQPDLIVAESAPLFDKTLFTWWFEDLYRAVFFDHPGPSLLGFPMNRPRMYVILARRDKYVTTATFEGYKQMFSRKVLLSGDAYFNAKPEDVLKEARHLAGVRKVQKPTLQDLENLDWLRLYPV
;
A
#
# COMPACT_ATOMS: atom_id res chain seq x y z
N MET A 1 -4.70 27.90 3.20
CA MET A 1 -3.43 27.84 3.97
C MET A 1 -2.62 29.11 3.70
N LYS A 2 -2.24 29.92 4.71
CA LYS A 2 -1.32 31.05 4.47
C LYS A 2 0.10 30.49 4.28
N ARG A 3 0.73 30.77 3.13
CA ARG A 3 2.11 30.39 2.83
C ARG A 3 3.05 31.04 3.83
N ARG A 4 3.92 30.24 4.48
CA ARG A 4 5.05 30.77 5.24
C ARG A 4 6.21 30.84 4.28
N LEU A 5 6.57 32.06 3.90
CA LEU A 5 7.74 32.29 3.06
C LEU A 5 8.99 32.33 3.94
N ASP A 6 10.11 31.81 3.47
CA ASP A 6 11.42 31.99 4.08
C ASP A 6 11.95 33.41 3.81
N SER A 7 13.14 33.71 4.32
CA SER A 7 13.80 35.01 4.13
C SER A 7 14.08 35.36 2.67
N GLU A 8 13.97 34.39 1.75
CA GLU A 8 14.20 34.57 0.31
C GLU A 8 12.89 34.56 -0.51
N GLY A 9 11.73 34.43 0.15
CA GLY A 9 10.44 34.43 -0.53
C GLY A 9 10.04 33.07 -1.12
N HIS A 10 10.73 31.98 -0.78
CA HIS A 10 10.31 30.62 -1.11
C HIS A 10 9.39 30.06 -0.02
N ASP A 11 8.52 29.10 -0.33
CA ASP A 11 7.77 28.39 0.72
C ASP A 11 8.77 27.72 1.67
N ALA A 12 8.84 28.21 2.91
CA ALA A 12 9.73 27.68 3.93
C ALA A 12 9.33 26.22 4.20
N VAL A 13 10.18 25.28 3.77
CA VAL A 13 9.99 23.86 4.08
C VAL A 13 9.93 23.74 5.60
N ARG A 14 8.83 23.15 6.10
CA ARG A 14 8.61 23.02 7.54
C ARG A 14 9.65 22.08 8.14
N ASP A 15 9.98 22.32 9.41
CA ASP A 15 10.87 21.44 10.15
C ASP A 15 10.23 20.06 10.32
N GLY A 16 11.02 19.00 10.11
CA GLY A 16 10.61 17.62 10.36
C GLY A 16 10.85 17.20 11.81
N PRO A 17 10.65 15.92 12.11
CA PRO A 17 10.88 15.37 13.43
C PRO A 17 12.30 15.63 13.93
N GLN A 18 12.43 16.06 15.18
CA GLN A 18 13.72 16.27 15.86
C GLN A 18 14.10 15.11 16.79
N SER A 19 13.14 14.22 17.07
CA SER A 19 13.31 13.04 17.93
C SER A 19 12.60 11.83 17.35
N VAL A 20 13.00 10.63 17.80
CA VAL A 20 12.31 9.38 17.46
C VAL A 20 10.84 9.43 17.88
N TYR A 21 10.53 10.05 19.03
CA TYR A 21 9.16 10.23 19.50
C TYR A 21 8.31 11.10 18.54
N GLU A 22 8.84 12.25 18.11
CA GLU A 22 8.15 13.10 17.13
C GLU A 22 7.92 12.39 15.80
N MET A 23 8.88 11.57 15.40
CA MET A 23 8.78 10.77 14.17
C MET A 23 7.73 9.67 14.30
N LEU A 24 7.63 9.01 15.45
CA LEU A 24 6.61 8.00 15.72
C LEU A 24 5.22 8.61 15.76
N THR A 25 5.07 9.82 16.31
CA THR A 25 3.80 10.57 16.36
C THR A 25 3.50 11.37 15.08
N TRP A 26 4.39 11.29 14.09
CA TRP A 26 4.29 12.04 12.83
C TRP A 26 2.97 11.84 12.08
N PRO A 27 2.42 10.61 11.95
CA PRO A 27 1.14 10.41 11.26
C PRO A 27 0.00 11.25 11.86
N THR A 28 -0.06 11.38 13.18
CA THR A 28 -1.04 12.22 13.88
C THR A 28 -0.89 13.68 13.48
N GLN A 29 0.34 14.21 13.49
CA GLN A 29 0.61 15.60 13.12
C GLN A 29 0.21 15.88 11.66
N VAL A 30 0.49 14.93 10.77
CA VAL A 30 0.09 15.00 9.36
C VAL A 30 -1.44 15.00 9.21
N CYS A 31 -2.15 14.11 9.91
CA CYS A 31 -3.61 14.06 9.88
C CYS A 31 -4.24 15.35 10.45
N MET A 32 -3.66 15.90 11.52
CA MET A 32 -4.08 17.18 12.09
C MET A 32 -3.89 18.33 11.09
N ASP A 33 -2.76 18.37 10.39
CA ASP A 33 -2.51 19.39 9.38
C ASP A 33 -3.47 19.27 8.18
N ALA A 34 -3.74 18.04 7.72
CA ALA A 34 -4.65 17.76 6.61
C ALA A 34 -6.11 18.15 6.92
N THR A 35 -6.54 17.97 8.17
CA THR A 35 -7.90 18.30 8.63
C THR A 35 -8.12 19.79 8.96
N ARG A 36 -7.09 20.63 8.84
CA ARG A 36 -7.24 22.10 8.96
C ARG A 36 -7.95 22.73 7.76
N ASP A 37 -7.85 22.11 6.59
CA ASP A 37 -8.58 22.54 5.42
C ASP A 37 -10.03 22.05 5.50
N VAL A 38 -10.99 22.99 5.43
CA VAL A 38 -12.42 22.71 5.69
C VAL A 38 -12.96 21.71 4.68
N GLU A 39 -12.58 21.81 3.41
CA GLU A 39 -13.07 20.90 2.39
C GLU A 39 -12.40 19.53 2.49
N ALA A 40 -11.09 19.48 2.72
CA ALA A 40 -10.37 18.23 2.93
C ALA A 40 -10.92 17.49 4.16
N LYS A 41 -11.21 18.23 5.23
CA LYS A 41 -11.86 17.72 6.44
C LYS A 41 -13.24 17.12 6.13
N ALA A 42 -14.08 17.81 5.37
CA ALA A 42 -15.40 17.33 4.99
C ALA A 42 -15.34 16.07 4.13
N ARG A 43 -14.45 16.03 3.13
CA ARG A 43 -14.23 14.85 2.28
C ARG A 43 -13.69 13.65 3.07
N LEU A 44 -12.74 13.89 3.97
CA LEU A 44 -12.24 12.84 4.88
C LEU A 44 -13.37 12.32 5.76
N ALA A 45 -14.17 13.19 6.38
CA ALA A 45 -15.30 12.77 7.21
C ALA A 45 -16.29 11.90 6.42
N GLN A 46 -16.64 12.30 5.19
CA GLN A 46 -17.53 11.56 4.31
C GLN A 46 -16.96 10.17 3.99
N ASN A 47 -15.73 10.10 3.48
CA ASN A 47 -15.10 8.82 3.11
C ASN A 47 -14.97 7.88 4.32
N MET A 48 -14.61 8.42 5.50
CA MET A 48 -14.49 7.62 6.71
C MET A 48 -15.86 7.11 7.18
N SER A 49 -16.93 7.91 7.05
CA SER A 49 -18.28 7.56 7.46
C SER A 49 -18.89 6.38 6.69
N SER A 50 -18.58 6.28 5.40
CA SER A 50 -19.01 5.17 4.53
C SER A 50 -18.13 3.92 4.67
N GLY A 51 -16.96 4.07 5.31
CA GLY A 51 -15.97 3.03 5.50
C GLY A 51 -15.00 2.88 4.32
N LEU A 52 -13.89 2.19 4.57
CA LEU A 52 -12.85 1.91 3.59
C LEU A 52 -12.73 0.41 3.35
N LEU A 53 -12.73 -0.02 2.09
CA LEU A 53 -12.48 -1.41 1.70
C LEU A 53 -11.07 -1.50 1.10
N LEU A 54 -10.18 -2.27 1.73
CA LEU A 54 -8.78 -2.38 1.34
C LEU A 54 -8.47 -3.75 0.71
N GLY A 55 -7.80 -3.74 -0.43
CA GLY A 55 -7.02 -4.87 -0.95
C GLY A 55 -5.54 -4.52 -0.99
N SER A 56 -4.66 -5.48 -0.68
CA SER A 56 -3.22 -5.27 -0.53
C SER A 56 -2.42 -6.32 -1.31
N ASP A 57 -1.46 -5.88 -2.13
CA ASP A 57 -0.67 -6.72 -3.05
C ASP A 57 0.83 -6.43 -2.96
N TYR A 58 1.61 -7.35 -2.38
CA TYR A 58 3.05 -7.24 -2.17
C TYR A 58 3.44 -5.91 -1.51
N ALA A 59 2.57 -5.41 -0.62
CA ALA A 59 2.70 -4.11 0.01
C ALA A 59 3.57 -4.16 1.29
N GLY A 60 4.47 -5.15 1.37
CA GLY A 60 5.47 -5.27 2.42
C GLY A 60 4.91 -5.91 3.69
N ALA A 61 4.30 -7.08 3.59
CA ALA A 61 3.83 -7.87 4.72
C ALA A 61 2.85 -7.11 5.64
N ARG A 62 1.73 -6.65 5.07
CA ARG A 62 0.66 -5.88 5.76
C ARG A 62 1.00 -4.45 6.22
N MET A 63 2.19 -3.94 5.93
CA MET A 63 2.56 -2.56 6.32
C MET A 63 1.60 -1.50 5.78
N ALA A 64 1.05 -1.69 4.57
CA ALA A 64 0.04 -0.80 4.00
C ALA A 64 -1.28 -0.84 4.78
N ASP A 65 -1.71 -2.03 5.17
CA ASP A 65 -2.91 -2.27 5.97
C ASP A 65 -2.79 -1.55 7.31
N ASP A 66 -1.71 -1.81 8.06
CA ASP A 66 -1.49 -1.22 9.39
C ASP A 66 -1.37 0.31 9.30
N ALA A 67 -0.68 0.83 8.27
CA ALA A 67 -0.59 2.27 8.03
C ALA A 67 -1.97 2.90 7.78
N LEU A 68 -2.84 2.26 7.00
CA LEU A 68 -4.18 2.78 6.71
C LEU A 68 -5.08 2.72 7.95
N HIS A 69 -5.02 1.65 8.74
CA HIS A 69 -5.76 1.55 10.02
C HIS A 69 -5.32 2.65 10.99
N ARG A 70 -4.01 2.88 11.10
CA ARG A 70 -3.47 3.95 11.96
C ARG A 70 -3.95 5.33 11.51
N VAL A 71 -3.78 5.67 10.23
CA VAL A 71 -4.25 6.97 9.68
C VAL A 71 -5.75 7.13 9.88
N SER A 72 -6.53 6.06 9.64
CA SER A 72 -7.97 6.05 9.82
C SER A 72 -8.38 6.31 11.26
N ALA A 73 -7.74 5.65 12.23
CA ALA A 73 -8.00 5.84 13.66
C ALA A 73 -7.66 7.27 14.11
N GLU A 74 -6.55 7.82 13.65
CA GLU A 74 -6.15 9.21 13.93
C GLU A 74 -7.16 10.21 13.37
N VAL A 75 -7.57 10.04 12.11
CA VAL A 75 -8.59 10.88 11.48
C VAL A 75 -9.92 10.78 12.23
N ALA A 76 -10.36 9.57 12.59
CA ALA A 76 -11.58 9.36 13.37
C ALA A 76 -11.55 10.12 14.70
N SER A 77 -10.43 10.03 15.41
CA SER A 77 -10.19 10.71 16.69
C SER A 77 -10.27 12.23 16.53
N ILE A 78 -9.56 12.79 15.53
CA ILE A 78 -9.55 14.23 15.24
C ILE A 78 -10.96 14.74 14.87
N LEU A 79 -11.69 13.96 14.09
CA LEU A 79 -13.05 14.29 13.64
C LEU A 79 -14.13 13.97 14.67
N LYS A 80 -13.77 13.32 15.79
CA LYS A 80 -14.69 12.82 16.82
C LYS A 80 -15.77 11.90 16.27
N LEU A 81 -15.42 11.08 15.28
CA LEU A 81 -16.31 10.05 14.73
C LEU A 81 -16.40 8.89 15.71
N SER A 82 -17.62 8.41 15.99
CA SER A 82 -17.80 7.28 16.90
C SER A 82 -17.43 5.96 16.23
N GLN A 83 -16.49 5.21 16.80
CA GLN A 83 -16.22 3.84 16.36
C GLN A 83 -17.34 2.86 16.73
N SER A 84 -18.21 3.21 17.70
CA SER A 84 -19.24 2.30 18.21
C SER A 84 -20.45 2.08 17.29
N GLN A 85 -20.50 2.74 16.12
CA GLN A 85 -21.60 2.64 15.16
C GLN A 85 -21.16 2.26 13.73
N GLY A 86 -19.94 1.73 13.53
CA GLY A 86 -19.48 1.31 12.21
C GLY A 86 -19.08 2.45 11.26
N GLN A 87 -19.11 3.70 11.72
CA GLN A 87 -18.87 4.92 10.94
C GLN A 87 -17.39 5.22 10.62
N CYS A 88 -16.48 4.27 10.83
CA CYS A 88 -15.05 4.46 10.58
C CYS A 88 -14.31 3.11 10.54
N VAL A 89 -14.80 2.18 9.71
CA VAL A 89 -14.21 0.83 9.64
C VAL A 89 -13.38 0.73 8.37
N VAL A 90 -12.09 0.48 8.55
CA VAL A 90 -11.25 -0.09 7.48
C VAL A 90 -11.50 -1.59 7.49
N LYS A 91 -12.00 -2.13 6.39
CA LYS A 91 -12.15 -3.57 6.20
C LYS A 91 -11.12 -4.03 5.18
N THR A 92 -10.25 -4.94 5.59
CA THR A 92 -9.31 -5.58 4.67
C THR A 92 -9.99 -6.77 3.99
N ALA A 93 -10.25 -6.68 2.70
CA ALA A 93 -10.83 -7.75 1.90
C ALA A 93 -9.82 -8.88 1.68
N TYR A 94 -8.61 -8.53 1.27
CA TYR A 94 -7.51 -9.48 1.08
C TYR A 94 -6.14 -8.84 1.25
N THR A 95 -5.15 -9.70 1.51
CA THR A 95 -3.72 -9.39 1.42
C THR A 95 -3.02 -10.47 0.60
N CYS A 96 -2.02 -10.09 -0.20
CA CYS A 96 -1.14 -11.01 -0.91
C CYS A 96 0.33 -10.65 -0.64
N ASP A 97 1.11 -11.53 -0.02
CA ASP A 97 2.52 -11.30 0.31
C ASP A 97 3.34 -12.60 0.21
N CYS A 98 4.55 -12.52 -0.37
CA CYS A 98 5.39 -13.68 -0.63
C CYS A 98 6.25 -14.13 0.57
N GLU A 99 6.44 -13.28 1.58
CA GLU A 99 7.26 -13.59 2.76
C GLU A 99 6.47 -14.38 3.81
N ALA A 100 6.94 -15.60 4.09
CA ALA A 100 6.29 -16.53 5.01
C ALA A 100 6.46 -16.19 6.51
N GLY A 101 7.46 -15.38 6.88
CA GLY A 101 7.83 -15.10 8.28
C GLY A 101 6.74 -14.41 9.12
N PRO A 102 6.06 -13.38 8.60
CA PRO A 102 4.93 -12.72 9.26
C PRO A 102 3.61 -13.52 9.24
N MET A 103 3.53 -14.62 8.47
CA MET A 103 2.29 -15.38 8.25
C MET A 103 1.75 -16.09 9.51
N MET A 104 2.62 -16.41 10.48
CA MET A 104 2.21 -17.03 11.75
C MET A 104 1.58 -16.03 12.74
N VAL A 105 1.89 -14.73 12.62
CA VAL A 105 1.35 -13.68 13.51
C VAL A 105 -0.03 -13.20 13.04
N CYS A 106 -0.42 -13.52 11.80
CA CYS A 106 -1.66 -13.10 11.17
C CYS A 106 -2.89 -13.99 11.50
N LEU A 107 -2.75 -14.96 12.41
CA LEU A 107 -3.86 -15.79 12.89
C LEU A 107 -4.53 -15.23 14.15
N ASP A 108 -4.10 -14.06 14.64
CA ASP A 108 -4.68 -13.45 15.83
C ASP A 108 -6.13 -12.99 15.53
N GLY A 109 -7.09 -13.45 16.34
CA GLY A 109 -8.53 -13.34 16.08
C GLY A 109 -9.11 -11.91 16.09
N ASN A 110 -8.26 -10.90 16.27
CA ASN A 110 -8.65 -9.51 16.47
C ASN A 110 -8.60 -8.62 15.22
N HIS A 111 -8.18 -9.12 14.03
CA HIS A 111 -8.31 -8.33 12.81
C HIS A 111 -8.47 -9.17 11.51
N PRO A 112 -9.39 -8.82 10.59
CA PRO A 112 -10.00 -9.78 9.69
C PRO A 112 -9.69 -9.50 8.22
N ALA A 113 -8.43 -9.60 7.76
CA ALA A 113 -8.20 -9.71 6.31
C ALA A 113 -8.99 -10.91 5.80
N GLY A 114 -10.03 -10.69 5.00
CA GLY A 114 -10.98 -11.75 4.59
C GLY A 114 -10.26 -12.95 4.01
N HIS A 115 -9.22 -12.67 3.23
CA HIS A 115 -8.36 -13.67 2.62
C HIS A 115 -6.87 -13.28 2.66
N HIS A 116 -6.01 -14.28 2.77
CA HIS A 116 -4.56 -14.11 2.69
C HIS A 116 -3.98 -15.08 1.66
N PHE A 117 -3.37 -14.54 0.62
CA PHE A 117 -2.75 -15.26 -0.48
C PHE A 117 -1.24 -15.09 -0.48
N GLN A 118 -0.51 -16.05 -1.03
CA GLN A 118 0.96 -15.98 -1.08
C GLN A 118 1.46 -15.44 -2.42
N PHE A 119 0.84 -15.89 -3.52
CA PHE A 119 1.30 -15.59 -4.87
C PHE A 119 0.18 -14.95 -5.70
N LEU A 120 0.54 -13.94 -6.50
CA LEU A 120 -0.40 -13.31 -7.43
C LEU A 120 -0.84 -14.29 -8.52
N GLU A 121 0.06 -15.18 -8.92
CA GLU A 121 -0.16 -16.23 -9.91
C GLU A 121 -1.33 -17.14 -9.54
N ASP A 122 -1.55 -17.37 -8.24
CA ASP A 122 -2.66 -18.20 -7.73
C ASP A 122 -4.05 -17.58 -7.99
N ARG A 123 -4.11 -16.33 -8.47
CA ARG A 123 -5.34 -15.65 -8.88
C ARG A 123 -5.78 -16.02 -10.29
N LEU A 124 -4.93 -16.64 -11.09
CA LEU A 124 -5.35 -17.15 -12.38
C LEU A 124 -5.97 -18.54 -12.23
N SER A 125 -6.91 -18.86 -13.13
CA SER A 125 -7.31 -20.26 -13.32
C SER A 125 -6.12 -21.06 -13.86
N GLU A 126 -6.07 -22.36 -13.56
CA GLU A 126 -4.95 -23.21 -14.04
C GLU A 126 -4.75 -23.16 -15.55
N PRO A 127 -5.81 -23.25 -16.39
CA PRO A 127 -5.62 -23.19 -17.84
C PRO A 127 -4.99 -21.88 -18.29
N LEU A 128 -5.39 -20.76 -17.66
CA LEU A 128 -4.87 -19.44 -18.01
C LEU A 128 -3.43 -19.26 -17.53
N LEU A 129 -3.09 -19.77 -16.34
CA LEU A 129 -1.71 -19.75 -15.85
C LEU A 129 -0.79 -20.58 -16.76
N GLN A 130 -1.25 -21.75 -17.20
CA GLN A 130 -0.53 -22.58 -18.15
C GLN A 130 -0.32 -21.88 -19.50
N GLU A 131 -1.35 -21.21 -20.05
CA GLU A 131 -1.21 -20.42 -21.28
C GLU A 131 -0.17 -19.29 -21.13
N VAL A 132 -0.13 -18.63 -19.97
CA VAL A 132 0.89 -17.62 -19.65
C VAL A 132 2.29 -18.24 -19.60
N ASP A 133 2.44 -19.38 -18.93
CA ASP A 133 3.72 -20.07 -18.82
C ASP A 133 4.23 -20.61 -20.15
N ASP A 134 3.34 -21.12 -21.00
CA ASP A 134 3.68 -21.58 -22.34
C ASP A 134 4.19 -20.44 -23.23
N LEU A 135 3.57 -19.26 -23.18
CA LEU A 135 4.04 -18.07 -23.92
C LEU A 135 5.46 -17.66 -23.49
N LEU A 136 5.75 -17.73 -22.19
CA LEU A 136 7.05 -17.37 -21.65
C LEU A 136 8.11 -18.43 -21.96
N ALA A 137 7.76 -19.72 -21.87
CA ALA A 137 8.67 -20.83 -22.20
C ALA A 137 9.05 -20.86 -23.70
N GLN A 138 8.10 -20.54 -24.59
CA GLN A 138 8.38 -20.40 -26.02
C GLN A 138 9.39 -19.28 -26.31
N ALA A 139 9.28 -18.16 -25.58
CA ALA A 139 10.22 -17.05 -25.73
C ALA A 139 11.62 -17.38 -25.19
N GLN A 140 11.71 -18.09 -24.05
CA GLN A 140 12.99 -18.51 -23.46
C GLN A 140 13.75 -19.53 -24.33
N SER A 141 13.02 -20.42 -25.02
CA SER A 141 13.60 -21.46 -25.88
C SER A 141 13.95 -20.96 -27.29
N SER A 142 13.35 -19.85 -27.73
CA SER A 142 13.60 -19.24 -29.03
C SER A 142 14.72 -18.21 -28.93
N SER A 143 15.87 -18.49 -29.55
CA SER A 143 17.02 -17.56 -29.61
C SER A 143 16.73 -16.22 -30.31
N GLY A 144 15.53 -16.01 -30.85
CA GLY A 144 15.10 -14.78 -31.53
C GLY A 144 13.87 -14.07 -30.94
N THR A 145 13.25 -14.56 -29.87
CA THR A 145 12.07 -13.91 -29.27
C THR A 145 12.49 -13.00 -28.11
N ASP A 146 12.23 -11.69 -28.22
CA ASP A 146 12.47 -10.75 -27.13
C ASP A 146 11.52 -11.05 -25.96
N MET A 147 12.06 -11.36 -24.78
CA MET A 147 11.28 -11.58 -23.56
C MET A 147 10.34 -10.41 -23.24
N ALA A 148 10.72 -9.16 -23.57
CA ALA A 148 9.83 -8.01 -23.42
C ALA A 148 8.58 -8.13 -24.31
N ALA A 149 8.73 -8.63 -25.54
CA ALA A 149 7.61 -8.90 -26.44
C ALA A 149 6.74 -10.07 -25.94
N ALA A 150 7.34 -11.08 -25.31
CA ALA A 150 6.61 -12.16 -24.67
C ALA A 150 5.73 -11.65 -23.52
N TYR A 151 6.28 -10.82 -22.62
CA TYR A 151 5.50 -10.17 -21.56
C TYR A 151 4.39 -9.26 -22.10
N GLN A 152 4.64 -8.56 -23.20
CA GLN A 152 3.60 -7.80 -23.88
C GLN A 152 2.48 -8.71 -24.41
N SER A 153 2.80 -9.90 -24.92
CA SER A 153 1.82 -10.90 -25.35
C SER A 153 1.01 -11.44 -24.16
N VAL A 154 1.65 -11.69 -23.01
CA VAL A 154 0.97 -12.03 -21.76
C VAL A 154 0.00 -10.92 -21.35
N ALA A 155 0.43 -9.66 -21.38
CA ALA A 155 -0.43 -8.51 -21.06
C ALA A 155 -1.69 -8.48 -21.95
N ARG A 156 -1.52 -8.66 -23.26
CA ARG A 156 -2.64 -8.71 -24.22
C ARG A 156 -3.55 -9.92 -23.99
N LEU A 157 -3.00 -11.08 -23.66
CA LEU A 157 -3.78 -12.28 -23.33
C LEU A 157 -4.69 -12.02 -22.14
N LEU A 158 -4.12 -11.49 -21.05
CA LEU A 158 -4.86 -11.20 -19.82
C LEU A 158 -5.92 -10.11 -20.04
N MET A 159 -5.60 -9.05 -20.78
CA MET A 159 -6.57 -7.99 -21.16
C MET A 159 -7.77 -8.53 -21.96
N ARG A 160 -7.57 -9.53 -22.82
CA ARG A 160 -8.66 -10.13 -23.62
C ARG A 160 -9.58 -11.04 -22.81
N ARG A 161 -9.13 -11.52 -21.64
CA ARG A 161 -9.81 -12.56 -20.85
C ARG A 161 -10.39 -12.01 -19.53
N GLU A 162 -10.47 -10.69 -19.36
CA GLU A 162 -10.84 -10.00 -18.10
C GLU A 162 -11.99 -10.68 -17.34
N VAL A 163 -13.10 -10.99 -18.01
CA VAL A 163 -14.32 -11.56 -17.38
C VAL A 163 -14.17 -13.03 -16.98
N CYS A 164 -13.34 -13.83 -17.67
CA CYS A 164 -13.18 -15.27 -17.40
C CYS A 164 -11.95 -15.60 -16.55
N ALA A 165 -10.99 -14.67 -16.43
CA ALA A 165 -9.70 -14.91 -15.78
C ALA A 165 -9.79 -15.02 -14.25
N PHE A 166 -10.82 -14.41 -13.64
CA PHE A 166 -10.89 -14.22 -12.18
C PHE A 166 -12.22 -14.66 -11.54
N GLY A 167 -13.12 -15.32 -12.28
CA GLY A 167 -14.44 -15.74 -11.79
C GLY A 167 -14.45 -17.02 -10.94
N THR A 168 -13.41 -17.85 -11.03
CA THR A 168 -13.20 -19.06 -10.21
C THR A 168 -11.71 -19.15 -9.86
N LEU A 169 -11.31 -18.35 -8.87
CA LEU A 169 -9.94 -18.27 -8.39
C LEU A 169 -9.53 -19.61 -7.75
N ARG A 170 -8.32 -20.10 -8.05
CA ARG A 170 -7.72 -21.25 -7.36
C ARG A 170 -7.02 -20.86 -6.05
N SER A 171 -7.10 -19.59 -5.66
CA SER A 171 -6.24 -19.02 -4.65
C SER A 171 -6.45 -19.72 -3.30
N LYS A 172 -5.38 -20.40 -2.84
CA LYS A 172 -5.36 -21.03 -1.53
C LYS A 172 -5.22 -19.95 -0.49
N CYS A 173 -6.19 -19.87 0.39
CA CYS A 173 -6.15 -18.90 1.47
C CYS A 173 -5.45 -19.51 2.69
N ILE A 174 -4.35 -18.89 3.13
CA ILE A 174 -3.63 -19.30 4.34
C ILE A 174 -4.56 -19.26 5.56
N ARG A 175 -5.43 -18.24 5.64
CA ARG A 175 -6.42 -18.09 6.73
C ARG A 175 -7.42 -19.26 6.78
N HIS A 176 -7.75 -19.85 5.65
CA HIS A 176 -8.65 -21.00 5.56
C HIS A 176 -7.88 -22.32 5.45
N PHE A 177 -6.73 -22.40 6.12
CA PHE A 177 -5.86 -23.59 6.18
C PHE A 177 -5.46 -24.13 4.80
N GLY A 178 -5.23 -23.23 3.84
CA GLY A 178 -4.84 -23.58 2.47
C GLY A 178 -6.00 -24.11 1.62
N SER A 179 -7.25 -24.04 2.10
CA SER A 179 -8.43 -24.36 1.30
C SER A 179 -8.54 -23.39 0.12
N VAL A 180 -8.98 -23.91 -1.03
CA VAL A 180 -9.31 -23.08 -2.19
C VAL A 180 -10.50 -22.22 -1.80
N CYS A 181 -10.30 -20.90 -1.77
CA CYS A 181 -11.40 -19.98 -1.57
C CYS A 181 -12.00 -19.67 -2.93
N ASN A 182 -13.23 -20.15 -3.17
CA ASN A 182 -14.06 -19.69 -4.28
C ASN A 182 -14.55 -18.24 -4.09
N ALA A 183 -14.09 -17.57 -3.03
CA ALA A 183 -14.42 -16.18 -2.77
C ALA A 183 -13.87 -15.32 -3.91
N THR A 184 -14.73 -14.46 -4.45
CA THR A 184 -14.31 -13.26 -5.14
C THR A 184 -13.33 -12.50 -4.24
N LEU A 185 -12.27 -11.90 -4.81
CA LEU A 185 -11.31 -11.08 -4.04
C LEU A 185 -12.01 -10.00 -3.20
N MET A 186 -13.22 -9.58 -3.61
CA MET A 186 -14.15 -8.80 -2.81
C MET A 186 -15.31 -9.70 -2.35
N PRO A 187 -15.36 -10.17 -1.09
CA PRO A 187 -16.32 -11.20 -0.72
C PRO A 187 -17.73 -10.63 -0.62
N GLU A 188 -18.71 -11.34 -1.19
CA GLU A 188 -20.13 -10.92 -1.26
C GLU A 188 -20.78 -10.69 0.12
N ASN A 189 -20.18 -11.24 1.19
CA ASN A 189 -20.69 -11.16 2.56
C ASN A 189 -20.14 -9.98 3.38
N TYR A 190 -19.39 -9.06 2.77
CA TYR A 190 -18.99 -7.83 3.47
C TYR A 190 -20.17 -6.87 3.48
N GLU A 191 -20.87 -6.78 4.62
CA GLU A 191 -21.81 -5.67 4.90
C GLU A 191 -21.02 -4.35 4.91
N MET A 192 -20.87 -3.73 3.75
CA MET A 192 -20.29 -2.41 3.55
C MET A 192 -21.29 -1.54 2.80
N SER A 193 -21.27 -0.25 3.07
CA SER A 193 -22.03 0.71 2.29
C SER A 193 -21.63 0.60 0.82
N SER A 194 -22.59 0.70 -0.09
CA SER A 194 -22.31 0.85 -1.53
C SER A 194 -21.51 2.12 -1.84
N GLU A 195 -21.44 3.04 -0.88
CA GLU A 195 -20.65 4.27 -0.93
C GLU A 195 -19.26 4.14 -0.29
N ALA A 196 -18.88 2.94 0.18
CA ALA A 196 -17.57 2.71 0.76
C ALA A 196 -16.46 2.94 -0.29
N LEU A 197 -15.38 3.60 0.13
CA LEU A 197 -14.25 3.84 -0.74
C LEU A 197 -13.38 2.59 -0.84
N SER A 198 -13.31 1.99 -2.03
CA SER A 198 -12.49 0.82 -2.30
C SER A 198 -11.09 1.18 -2.79
N ILE A 199 -10.06 0.66 -2.13
CA ILE A 199 -8.65 1.00 -2.38
C ILE A 199 -7.86 -0.29 -2.58
N ASN A 200 -7.08 -0.36 -3.66
CA ASN A 200 -6.00 -1.35 -3.78
C ASN A 200 -4.66 -0.66 -3.55
N ILE A 201 -3.84 -1.20 -2.63
CA ILE A 201 -2.47 -0.74 -2.39
C ILE A 201 -1.51 -1.84 -2.83
N ALA A 202 -0.50 -1.50 -3.63
CA ALA A 202 0.42 -2.48 -4.18
C ALA A 202 1.88 -2.03 -4.13
N GLY A 203 2.78 -2.95 -3.78
CA GLY A 203 4.20 -2.86 -4.08
C GLY A 203 4.49 -3.62 -5.37
N VAL A 204 4.55 -2.94 -6.52
CA VAL A 204 4.69 -3.65 -7.80
C VAL A 204 6.10 -4.21 -7.96
N THR A 205 6.19 -5.45 -8.45
CA THR A 205 7.45 -6.20 -8.58
C THR A 205 8.46 -5.48 -9.48
N CYS A 206 9.46 -4.84 -8.87
CA CYS A 206 10.31 -3.86 -9.54
C CYS A 206 11.78 -4.30 -9.75
N VAL A 207 12.09 -5.58 -9.54
CA VAL A 207 13.46 -6.12 -9.59
C VAL A 207 14.15 -5.82 -10.93
N GLY A 208 13.43 -5.90 -12.05
CA GLY A 208 13.97 -5.56 -13.38
C GLY A 208 14.33 -4.08 -13.57
N PHE A 209 13.74 -3.18 -12.77
CA PHE A 209 13.89 -1.72 -12.87
C PHE A 209 14.71 -1.12 -11.73
N SER A 210 15.00 -1.89 -10.68
CA SER A 210 15.85 -1.45 -9.60
C SER A 210 17.29 -1.28 -10.06
N GLN A 211 17.93 -0.19 -9.64
CA GLN A 211 19.36 0.04 -9.86
C GLN A 211 20.24 -1.07 -9.26
N PHE A 212 19.77 -1.70 -8.18
CA PHE A 212 20.42 -2.82 -7.49
C PHE A 212 19.87 -4.19 -7.91
N GLY A 213 18.92 -4.23 -8.86
CA GLY A 213 18.29 -5.46 -9.34
C GLY A 213 18.82 -5.94 -10.69
N GLY A 214 18.02 -6.77 -11.38
CA GLY A 214 18.43 -7.48 -12.60
C GLY A 214 18.61 -6.60 -13.84
N ARG A 215 18.17 -5.34 -13.81
CA ARG A 215 18.30 -4.33 -14.90
C ARG A 215 17.78 -4.72 -16.29
N ALA A 216 17.15 -5.89 -16.42
CA ALA A 216 16.53 -6.37 -17.65
C ALA A 216 15.20 -5.66 -17.98
N ARG A 217 14.71 -4.76 -17.09
CA ARG A 217 13.51 -3.94 -17.29
C ARG A 217 12.31 -4.78 -17.72
N LEU A 218 11.74 -4.48 -18.90
CA LEU A 218 10.58 -5.15 -19.47
C LEU A 218 10.83 -6.62 -19.82
N ALA A 219 12.09 -7.05 -19.97
CA ALA A 219 12.45 -8.45 -20.22
C ALA A 219 12.64 -9.26 -18.92
N HIS A 220 12.52 -8.64 -17.74
CA HIS A 220 12.79 -9.30 -16.46
C HIS A 220 11.61 -10.20 -16.00
N GLY A 221 11.95 -11.30 -15.32
CA GLY A 221 11.01 -12.27 -14.71
C GLY A 221 9.84 -11.65 -13.94
N SER A 222 10.11 -10.55 -13.24
CA SER A 222 9.13 -9.83 -12.41
C SER A 222 7.94 -9.26 -13.19
N MET A 223 8.05 -9.12 -14.51
CA MET A 223 6.96 -8.63 -15.35
C MET A 223 5.77 -9.57 -15.40
N LYS A 224 5.96 -10.89 -15.18
CA LYS A 224 4.85 -11.85 -15.05
C LYS A 224 3.88 -11.39 -13.96
N SER A 225 4.38 -11.24 -12.73
CA SER A 225 3.56 -10.87 -11.58
C SER A 225 2.97 -9.46 -11.72
N PHE A 226 3.68 -8.51 -12.34
CA PHE A 226 3.12 -7.18 -12.64
C PHE A 226 1.90 -7.27 -13.57
N HIS A 227 1.97 -8.01 -14.67
CA HIS A 227 0.86 -8.14 -15.61
C HIS A 227 -0.34 -8.88 -15.00
N ILE A 228 -0.09 -9.88 -14.16
CA ILE A 228 -1.14 -10.60 -13.42
C ILE A 228 -1.82 -9.66 -12.41
N TRP A 229 -1.04 -8.92 -11.62
CA TRP A 229 -1.56 -7.90 -10.71
C TRP A 229 -2.41 -6.86 -11.45
N ALA A 230 -1.88 -6.29 -12.53
CA ALA A 230 -2.56 -5.24 -13.27
C ALA A 230 -3.90 -5.72 -13.85
N ALA A 231 -3.93 -6.91 -14.43
CA ALA A 231 -5.16 -7.54 -14.93
C ALA A 231 -6.16 -7.82 -13.79
N SER A 232 -5.69 -8.34 -12.66
CA SER A 232 -6.53 -8.64 -11.50
C SER A 232 -7.17 -7.39 -10.92
N VAL A 233 -6.38 -6.34 -10.68
CA VAL A 233 -6.87 -5.06 -10.15
C VAL A 233 -7.80 -4.36 -11.12
N ARG A 234 -7.47 -4.40 -12.42
CA ARG A 234 -8.34 -3.88 -13.47
C ARG A 234 -9.69 -4.58 -13.50
N ASN A 235 -9.74 -5.89 -13.30
CA ASN A 235 -11.01 -6.63 -13.20
C ASN A 235 -11.79 -6.29 -11.92
N MET A 236 -11.11 -6.07 -10.79
CA MET A 236 -11.75 -5.67 -9.52
C MET A 236 -12.31 -4.24 -9.56
N GLN A 237 -11.73 -3.36 -10.38
CA GLN A 237 -12.11 -1.96 -10.52
C GLN A 237 -12.29 -1.20 -9.18
N PRO A 238 -11.28 -1.19 -8.27
CA PRO A 238 -11.37 -0.38 -7.06
C PRO A 238 -11.50 1.12 -7.41
N ASP A 239 -12.02 1.92 -6.48
CA ASP A 239 -12.14 3.38 -6.65
C ASP A 239 -10.76 4.04 -6.81
N LEU A 240 -9.79 3.58 -6.01
CA LEU A 240 -8.41 4.05 -6.02
C LEU A 240 -7.43 2.88 -6.12
N ILE A 241 -6.36 3.07 -6.89
CA ILE A 241 -5.19 2.19 -6.87
C ILE A 241 -3.99 3.05 -6.47
N VAL A 242 -3.23 2.58 -5.49
CA VAL A 242 -1.97 3.20 -5.05
C VAL A 242 -0.87 2.17 -5.26
N ALA A 243 0.02 2.40 -6.21
CA ALA A 243 1.13 1.51 -6.47
C ALA A 243 2.48 2.19 -6.19
N GLU A 244 3.35 1.48 -5.49
CA GLU A 244 4.73 1.85 -5.19
C GLU A 244 5.70 1.00 -6.02
N SER A 245 6.78 1.62 -6.50
CA SER A 245 7.82 0.93 -7.27
C SER A 245 9.19 1.60 -7.18
N ALA A 246 10.20 0.95 -7.77
CA ALA A 246 11.50 1.56 -8.00
C ALA A 246 11.38 2.85 -8.85
N PRO A 247 12.22 3.88 -8.61
CA PRO A 247 12.12 5.15 -9.33
C PRO A 247 12.24 5.07 -10.85
N LEU A 248 12.90 4.04 -11.36
CA LEU A 248 13.13 3.83 -12.81
C LEU A 248 12.07 2.92 -13.45
N PHE A 249 11.00 2.56 -12.73
CA PHE A 249 9.94 1.74 -13.29
C PHE A 249 9.25 2.44 -14.46
N ASP A 250 8.91 1.68 -15.51
CA ASP A 250 8.32 2.24 -16.71
C ASP A 250 6.85 2.63 -16.49
N LYS A 251 6.61 3.94 -16.40
CA LYS A 251 5.28 4.51 -16.15
C LYS A 251 4.30 4.25 -17.29
N THR A 252 4.78 4.05 -18.52
CA THR A 252 3.87 3.84 -19.67
C THR A 252 3.08 2.55 -19.52
N LEU A 253 3.55 1.61 -18.69
CA LEU A 253 2.81 0.40 -18.35
C LEU A 253 1.51 0.71 -17.59
N PHE A 254 1.51 1.67 -16.66
CA PHE A 254 0.29 2.08 -15.96
C PHE A 254 -0.69 2.76 -16.91
N THR A 255 -0.17 3.61 -17.80
CA THR A 255 -0.97 4.22 -18.86
C THR A 255 -1.62 3.15 -19.73
N TRP A 256 -0.83 2.20 -20.26
CA TRP A 256 -1.34 1.12 -21.12
C TRP A 256 -2.43 0.27 -20.45
N TRP A 257 -2.26 -0.05 -19.16
CA TRP A 257 -3.21 -0.88 -18.43
C TRP A 257 -4.48 -0.16 -17.97
N PHE A 258 -4.39 1.13 -17.63
CA PHE A 258 -5.42 1.77 -16.82
C PHE A 258 -5.93 3.09 -17.38
N GLU A 259 -5.35 3.66 -18.44
CA GLU A 259 -5.69 5.02 -18.86
C GLU A 259 -7.16 5.20 -19.28
N ASP A 260 -7.80 4.17 -19.78
CA ASP A 260 -9.19 4.19 -20.21
C ASP A 260 -10.17 4.24 -19.02
N LEU A 261 -9.83 3.60 -17.89
CA LEU A 261 -10.67 3.51 -16.69
C LEU A 261 -10.27 4.50 -15.58
N TYR A 262 -8.99 4.86 -15.52
CA TYR A 262 -8.41 5.62 -14.42
C TYR A 262 -7.67 6.88 -14.89
N ARG A 263 -7.65 7.87 -14.01
CA ARG A 263 -6.76 9.03 -14.12
C ARG A 263 -5.52 8.76 -13.26
N ALA A 264 -4.36 8.68 -13.90
CA ALA A 264 -3.07 8.50 -13.22
C ALA A 264 -2.46 9.83 -12.76
N VAL A 265 -1.92 9.83 -11.55
CA VAL A 265 -1.05 10.88 -11.01
C VAL A 265 0.23 10.22 -10.52
N PHE A 266 1.37 10.65 -11.06
CA PHE A 266 2.68 10.09 -10.73
C PHE A 266 3.44 11.01 -9.78
N PHE A 267 4.00 10.43 -8.73
CA PHE A 267 4.89 11.09 -7.79
C PHE A 267 6.30 10.54 -8.00
N ASP A 268 7.17 11.41 -8.50
CA ASP A 268 8.53 11.05 -8.87
C ASP A 268 9.51 11.23 -7.73
N HIS A 269 10.17 10.14 -7.35
CA HIS A 269 11.19 10.12 -6.32
C HIS A 269 10.75 10.60 -4.92
N PRO A 270 9.48 10.52 -4.47
CA PRO A 270 9.22 10.65 -3.04
C PRO A 270 9.92 9.54 -2.27
N GLY A 271 10.30 9.84 -1.04
CA GLY A 271 10.90 8.89 -0.12
C GLY A 271 10.80 9.41 1.31
N PRO A 272 11.21 8.63 2.31
CA PRO A 272 11.13 9.04 3.71
C PRO A 272 11.82 10.38 4.00
N SER A 273 12.94 10.66 3.31
CA SER A 273 13.65 11.94 3.40
C SER A 273 12.81 13.15 3.04
N LEU A 274 11.90 13.01 2.07
CA LEU A 274 10.95 14.08 1.72
C LEU A 274 10.03 14.40 2.91
N LEU A 275 9.73 13.41 3.75
CA LEU A 275 8.88 13.53 4.94
C LEU A 275 9.67 13.91 6.21
N GLY A 276 10.97 14.20 6.08
CA GLY A 276 11.85 14.57 7.19
C GLY A 276 12.51 13.40 7.92
N PHE A 277 12.40 12.18 7.40
CA PHE A 277 13.05 11.00 7.98
C PHE A 277 14.52 10.91 7.52
N PRO A 278 15.47 10.50 8.37
CA PRO A 278 16.89 10.37 8.00
C PRO A 278 17.18 9.10 7.19
N MET A 279 16.39 8.85 6.14
CA MET A 279 16.52 7.68 5.29
C MET A 279 16.39 8.05 3.82
N ASN A 280 17.42 7.73 3.04
CA ASN A 280 17.38 7.87 1.59
C ASN A 280 16.82 6.61 0.93
N ARG A 281 15.52 6.63 0.64
CA ARG A 281 14.82 5.52 -0.02
C ARG A 281 13.82 6.09 -1.04
N PRO A 282 14.28 6.68 -2.15
CA PRO A 282 13.39 7.23 -3.16
C PRO A 282 12.64 6.09 -3.86
N ARG A 283 11.38 6.35 -4.18
CA ARG A 283 10.45 5.46 -4.87
C ARG A 283 9.66 6.24 -5.92
N MET A 284 8.96 5.52 -6.77
CA MET A 284 7.90 6.07 -7.60
C MET A 284 6.57 5.62 -6.97
N TYR A 285 5.64 6.56 -6.84
CA TYR A 285 4.26 6.21 -6.51
C TYR A 285 3.35 6.65 -7.64
N VAL A 286 2.34 5.84 -7.92
CA VAL A 286 1.25 6.21 -8.82
C VAL A 286 -0.07 6.08 -8.07
N ILE A 287 -0.89 7.11 -8.18
CA ILE A 287 -2.28 7.11 -7.71
C ILE A 287 -3.16 7.10 -8.95
N LEU A 288 -3.98 6.06 -9.09
CA LEU A 288 -4.96 5.92 -10.15
C LEU A 288 -6.36 6.10 -9.53
N ALA A 289 -7.11 7.09 -9.99
CA ALA A 289 -8.47 7.36 -9.53
C ALA A 289 -9.50 7.03 -10.63
N ARG A 290 -10.56 6.29 -10.31
CA ARG A 290 -11.54 5.83 -11.29
C ARG A 290 -12.29 7.02 -11.93
N ARG A 291 -12.26 7.12 -13.26
CA ARG A 291 -12.70 8.31 -14.01
C ARG A 291 -14.20 8.57 -13.95
N ASP A 292 -15.00 7.52 -13.85
CA ASP A 292 -16.46 7.58 -13.79
C ASP A 292 -16.99 8.12 -12.45
N LYS A 293 -16.18 8.03 -11.39
CA LYS A 293 -16.55 8.42 -10.02
C LYS A 293 -15.80 9.62 -9.47
N TYR A 294 -14.53 9.80 -9.83
CA TYR A 294 -13.66 10.78 -9.19
C TYR A 294 -12.93 11.68 -10.18
N VAL A 295 -12.83 12.95 -9.79
CA VAL A 295 -11.91 13.92 -10.39
C VAL A 295 -10.78 14.14 -9.40
N THR A 296 -9.55 13.77 -9.79
CA THR A 296 -8.37 14.01 -8.95
C THR A 296 -7.78 15.40 -9.23
N THR A 297 -7.60 16.17 -8.16
CA THR A 297 -6.83 17.42 -8.14
C THR A 297 -5.44 17.21 -7.55
N ALA A 298 -5.08 15.96 -7.23
CA ALA A 298 -3.80 15.63 -6.64
C ALA A 298 -2.67 15.96 -7.63
N THR A 299 -1.64 16.62 -7.12
CA THR A 299 -0.40 16.89 -7.85
C THR A 299 0.77 16.59 -6.95
N PHE A 300 1.92 16.24 -7.53
CA PHE A 300 3.11 16.02 -6.73
C PHE A 300 3.57 17.30 -6.01
N GLU A 301 3.35 18.47 -6.60
CA GLU A 301 3.62 19.74 -5.94
C GLU A 301 2.70 19.98 -4.74
N GLY A 302 1.39 19.71 -4.88
CA GLY A 302 0.46 19.77 -3.75
C GLY A 302 0.84 18.78 -2.64
N TYR A 303 1.32 17.59 -3.01
CA TYR A 303 1.87 16.62 -2.06
C TYR A 303 3.08 17.19 -1.30
N LYS A 304 4.08 17.74 -2.02
CA LYS A 304 5.24 18.36 -1.38
C LYS A 304 4.87 19.52 -0.46
N GLN A 305 3.95 20.39 -0.89
CA GLN A 305 3.48 21.51 -0.07
C GLN A 305 2.82 21.04 1.25
N MET A 306 2.10 19.92 1.23
CA MET A 306 1.49 19.36 2.44
C MET A 306 2.51 18.65 3.33
N PHE A 307 3.33 17.77 2.74
CA PHE A 307 4.05 16.75 3.49
C PHE A 307 5.56 16.94 3.54
N SER A 308 6.16 17.79 2.70
CA SER A 308 7.61 17.98 2.69
C SER A 308 8.11 18.58 3.99
N ARG A 309 9.15 17.98 4.56
CA ARG A 309 9.81 18.45 5.78
C ARG A 309 11.32 18.39 5.66
N LYS A 310 12.01 19.23 6.44
CA LYS A 310 13.46 19.13 6.62
C LYS A 310 13.81 17.89 7.42
N VAL A 311 14.92 17.25 7.07
CA VAL A 311 15.51 16.18 7.88
C VAL A 311 16.32 16.82 9.00
N LEU A 312 15.84 16.71 10.25
CA LEU A 312 16.50 17.28 11.43
C LEU A 312 17.06 16.21 12.36
N LEU A 313 16.32 15.12 12.57
CA LEU A 313 16.81 13.94 13.27
C LEU A 313 17.98 13.33 12.48
N SER A 314 19.11 13.07 13.13
CA SER A 314 20.24 12.40 12.47
C SER A 314 19.97 10.90 12.32
N GLY A 315 20.62 10.28 11.32
CA GLY A 315 20.58 8.82 11.16
C GLY A 315 21.08 8.10 12.41
N ASP A 316 22.14 8.60 13.04
CA ASP A 316 22.69 8.02 14.27
C ASP A 316 21.68 8.06 15.42
N ALA A 317 20.94 9.15 15.59
CA ALA A 317 19.91 9.26 16.63
C ALA A 317 18.67 8.38 16.31
N TYR A 318 18.38 8.17 15.02
CA TYR A 318 17.31 7.29 14.57
C TYR A 318 17.65 5.81 14.80
N PHE A 319 18.85 5.37 14.41
CA PHE A 319 19.28 3.97 14.54
C PHE A 319 19.79 3.62 15.94
N ASN A 320 20.21 4.61 16.75
CA ASN A 320 20.59 4.44 18.15
C ASN A 320 19.57 5.08 19.11
N ALA A 321 18.27 4.85 18.87
CA ALA A 321 17.23 5.29 19.79
C ALA A 321 17.54 4.79 21.20
N LYS A 322 17.47 5.67 22.20
CA LYS A 322 17.78 5.26 23.58
C LYS A 322 16.73 4.23 24.05
N PRO A 323 17.11 3.23 24.86
CA PRO A 323 16.16 2.24 25.37
C PRO A 323 14.90 2.84 26.00
N GLU A 324 15.00 4.01 26.63
CA GLU A 324 13.85 4.69 27.25
C GLU A 324 12.82 5.18 26.21
N ASP A 325 13.29 5.68 25.05
CA ASP A 325 12.42 6.15 23.97
C ASP A 325 11.69 4.97 23.31
N VAL A 326 12.44 3.88 23.09
CA VAL A 326 11.92 2.61 22.59
C VAL A 326 10.87 2.03 23.56
N LEU A 327 11.14 2.07 24.87
CA LEU A 327 10.21 1.63 25.90
C LEU A 327 8.94 2.48 25.96
N LYS A 328 9.05 3.79 25.77
CA LYS A 328 7.90 4.70 25.79
C LYS A 328 6.94 4.37 24.66
N GLU A 329 7.45 4.13 23.45
CA GLU A 329 6.63 3.69 22.31
C GLU A 329 6.03 2.32 22.57
N ALA A 330 6.83 1.35 23.01
CA ALA A 330 6.34 0.02 23.36
C ALA A 330 5.20 0.05 24.40
N ARG A 331 5.28 0.93 25.40
CA ARG A 331 4.22 1.14 26.41
C ARG A 331 3.01 1.88 25.87
N HIS A 332 3.19 2.82 24.94
CA HIS A 332 2.10 3.48 24.24
C HIS A 332 1.31 2.45 23.43
N LEU A 333 2.00 1.69 22.59
CA LEU A 333 1.47 0.59 21.79
C LEU A 333 0.77 -0.47 22.66
N ALA A 334 1.41 -0.93 23.75
CA ALA A 334 0.79 -1.84 24.72
C ALA A 334 -0.50 -1.25 25.34
N GLY A 335 -0.52 0.06 25.61
CA GLY A 335 -1.67 0.77 26.12
C GLY A 335 -2.83 0.84 25.13
N VAL A 336 -2.53 1.13 23.85
CA VAL A 336 -3.51 1.09 22.74
C VAL A 336 -4.12 -0.31 22.64
N ARG A 337 -3.29 -1.35 22.79
CA ARG A 337 -3.69 -2.75 22.74
C ARG A 337 -4.32 -3.30 24.01
N LYS A 338 -4.28 -2.56 25.12
CA LYS A 338 -4.69 -3.04 26.45
C LYS A 338 -3.98 -4.33 26.88
N VAL A 339 -2.72 -4.49 26.48
CA VAL A 339 -1.85 -5.61 26.92
C VAL A 339 -0.87 -5.14 28.00
N GLN A 340 -0.12 -6.08 28.57
CA GLN A 340 0.88 -5.77 29.60
C GLN A 340 1.92 -4.79 29.05
N LYS A 341 2.14 -3.71 29.79
CA LYS A 341 3.13 -2.69 29.45
C LYS A 341 4.54 -3.24 29.69
N PRO A 342 5.41 -3.23 28.67
CA PRO A 342 6.77 -3.72 28.83
C PRO A 342 7.61 -2.83 29.75
N THR A 343 8.72 -3.38 30.21
CA THR A 343 9.79 -2.76 31.00
C THR A 343 11.07 -2.64 30.17
N LEU A 344 12.10 -1.96 30.70
CA LEU A 344 13.39 -1.83 30.00
C LEU A 344 14.04 -3.20 29.73
N GLN A 345 13.86 -4.16 30.63
CA GLN A 345 14.42 -5.51 30.51
C GLN A 345 13.75 -6.32 29.41
N ASP A 346 12.50 -5.99 29.06
CA ASP A 346 11.74 -6.70 28.03
C ASP A 346 12.17 -6.30 26.61
N LEU A 347 12.92 -5.20 26.44
CA LEU A 347 13.21 -4.60 25.13
C LEU A 347 14.02 -5.50 24.19
N GLU A 348 15.00 -6.24 24.71
CA GLU A 348 15.88 -7.10 23.90
C GLU A 348 15.11 -8.24 23.22
N ASN A 349 14.05 -8.73 23.88
CA ASN A 349 13.24 -9.85 23.41
C ASN A 349 11.80 -9.42 23.10
N LEU A 350 11.59 -8.11 22.91
CA LEU A 350 10.26 -7.57 22.73
C LEU A 350 9.69 -8.01 21.39
N ASP A 351 8.60 -8.78 21.45
CA ASP A 351 7.83 -9.11 20.27
C ASP A 351 7.03 -7.88 19.82
N TRP A 352 7.69 -7.02 19.05
CA TRP A 352 7.12 -5.77 18.54
C TRP A 352 5.82 -5.98 17.78
N LEU A 353 5.67 -7.13 17.12
CA LEU A 353 4.47 -7.46 16.36
C LEU A 353 3.23 -7.62 17.26
N ARG A 354 3.40 -7.99 18.54
CA ARG A 354 2.30 -8.03 19.52
C ARG A 354 1.86 -6.65 20.00
N LEU A 355 2.73 -5.64 19.88
CA LEU A 355 2.48 -4.31 20.40
C LEU A 355 1.88 -3.38 19.34
N TYR A 356 2.35 -3.46 18.09
CA TYR A 356 1.77 -2.65 17.02
C TYR A 356 0.26 -2.85 16.91
N PRO A 357 -0.53 -1.80 16.59
CA PRO A 357 -1.96 -1.93 16.37
C PRO A 357 -2.16 -2.92 15.22
N VAL A 358 -2.81 -4.06 15.51
CA VAL A 358 -3.51 -4.85 14.51
C VAL A 358 -4.90 -4.25 14.44
#